data_AF-A0A973JNS7-F1
#
_entry.id   AF-A0A973JNS7-F1
#
_cell.length_a   1.000
_cell.length_b   1.000
_cell.length_c   1.000
_cell.angle_alpha   90.00
_cell.angle_beta   90.00
_cell.angle_gamma   90.00
#
_symmetry.space_group_name_H-M   'P 1'
#
loop_
_entity.id
_entity.type
_entity.pdbx_description
1 polymer ?
#
loop_
_entity_poly.entity_id
_entity_poly.type
_entity_poly.pdbx_seq_one_letter_code
_entity_poly.pdbx_strand_id
1 'polypeptide(L)'
;MRGNESGVSKLKVLIVLALLGAVIHVGIKYLSVRLDFERMKDTMDIKASAAQVLKDEEILADLAAKAKELDLPLTGENFLIIRDDDKRKLIIKTAWDVEVHYFGGLCGDLCVREYHFAPVAEASLSTR
;
A
#
# COMPACT_ATOMS: atom_id res chain seq x y z
N MET A 1 52.00 1.83 -25.47
CA MET A 1 50.55 1.55 -25.61
C MET A 1 50.24 0.19 -25.00
N ARG A 2 49.76 0.15 -23.75
CA ARG A 2 49.34 -1.04 -22.95
C ARG A 2 49.00 -0.51 -21.55
N GLY A 3 47.89 -0.77 -20.89
CA GLY A 3 46.62 -1.37 -21.24
C GLY A 3 45.62 -0.87 -20.21
N ASN A 4 44.58 -0.15 -20.65
CA ASN A 4 43.52 0.37 -19.77
C ASN A 4 42.30 -0.58 -19.72
N GLU A 5 42.44 -1.79 -20.24
CA GLU A 5 41.34 -2.72 -20.46
C GLU A 5 40.88 -3.43 -19.18
N SER A 6 41.77 -3.60 -18.19
CA SER A 6 41.44 -4.29 -16.93
C SER A 6 40.64 -3.40 -15.95
N GLY A 7 40.81 -2.08 -16.00
CA GLY A 7 40.07 -1.12 -15.17
C GLY A 7 38.64 -0.90 -15.67
N VAL A 8 38.47 -0.80 -16.99
CA VAL A 8 37.14 -0.60 -17.62
C VAL A 8 36.22 -1.80 -17.39
N SER A 9 36.76 -3.03 -17.40
CA SER A 9 35.98 -4.24 -17.13
C SER A 9 35.45 -4.30 -15.69
N LYS A 10 36.31 -4.00 -14.70
CA LYS A 10 35.91 -3.94 -13.28
C LYS A 10 34.91 -2.80 -13.01
N LEU A 11 35.09 -1.65 -13.64
CA LEU A 11 34.18 -0.51 -13.50
C LEU A 11 32.78 -0.83 -14.06
N LYS A 12 32.70 -1.48 -15.24
CA LYS A 12 31.41 -1.92 -15.82
C LYS A 12 30.67 -2.88 -14.89
N VAL A 13 31.36 -3.85 -14.30
CA VAL A 13 30.76 -4.81 -13.37
C VAL A 13 30.21 -4.08 -12.13
N LEU A 14 30.95 -3.13 -11.57
CA LEU A 14 30.49 -2.34 -10.43
C LEU A 14 29.26 -1.50 -10.76
N ILE A 15 29.22 -0.88 -11.94
CA ILE A 15 28.06 -0.09 -12.41
C ILE A 15 26.83 -0.99 -12.54
N VAL A 16 26.97 -2.16 -13.17
CA VAL A 16 25.86 -3.13 -13.32
C VAL A 16 25.36 -3.61 -11.96
N LEU A 17 26.27 -3.88 -11.02
CA LEU A 17 25.91 -4.33 -9.67
C LEU A 17 25.23 -3.22 -8.87
N ALA A 18 25.69 -1.97 -9.02
CA ALA A 18 25.03 -0.81 -8.43
C ALA A 18 23.62 -0.59 -9.00
N LEU A 19 23.44 -0.74 -10.32
CA LEU A 19 22.11 -0.69 -10.95
C LEU A 19 21.19 -1.81 -10.45
N LEU A 20 21.70 -3.03 -10.31
CA LEU A 20 20.95 -4.15 -9.74
C LEU A 20 20.52 -3.85 -8.29
N GLY A 21 21.43 -3.35 -7.46
CA GLY A 21 21.13 -2.93 -6.10
C GLY A 21 20.06 -1.84 -6.04
N ALA A 22 20.13 -0.87 -6.96
CA ALA A 22 19.14 0.19 -7.10
C ALA A 22 17.75 -0.36 -7.45
N VAL A 23 17.66 -1.27 -8.42
CA VAL A 23 16.40 -1.93 -8.80
C VAL A 23 15.82 -2.73 -7.63
N ILE A 24 16.64 -3.49 -6.92
CA ILE A 24 16.20 -4.26 -5.74
C ILE A 24 15.67 -3.33 -4.65
N HIS A 25 16.37 -2.23 -4.37
CA HIS A 25 15.95 -1.26 -3.36
C HIS A 25 14.58 -0.63 -3.68
N VAL A 26 14.38 -0.21 -4.94
CA VAL A 26 13.09 0.31 -5.42
C VAL A 26 12.01 -0.77 -5.33
N GLY A 27 12.33 -2.00 -5.73
CA GLY A 27 11.43 -3.14 -5.68
C GLY A 27 10.92 -3.44 -4.27
N ILE A 28 11.81 -3.43 -3.26
CA ILE A 28 11.44 -3.67 -1.86
C ILE A 28 10.48 -2.58 -1.36
N LYS A 29 10.77 -1.30 -1.62
CA LYS A 29 9.88 -0.20 -1.21
C LYS A 29 8.51 -0.29 -1.87
N TYR A 30 8.48 -0.56 -3.18
CA TYR A 30 7.23 -0.76 -3.91
C TYR A 30 6.41 -1.93 -3.35
N LEU A 31 7.07 -3.06 -3.04
CA LEU A 31 6.45 -4.22 -2.42
C LEU A 31 5.86 -3.90 -1.05
N SER A 32 6.57 -3.14 -0.20
CA SER A 32 6.06 -2.76 1.12
C SER A 32 4.73 -2.00 1.00
N VAL A 33 4.70 -0.95 0.19
CA VAL A 33 3.49 -0.13 -0.01
C VAL A 33 2.36 -0.95 -0.60
N ARG A 34 2.66 -1.86 -1.53
CA ARG A 34 1.65 -2.74 -2.10
C ARG A 34 1.10 -3.74 -1.06
N LEU A 35 1.96 -4.29 -0.21
CA LEU A 35 1.54 -5.21 0.85
C LEU A 35 0.67 -4.49 1.89
N ASP A 36 0.99 -3.25 2.24
CA ASP A 36 0.19 -2.47 3.20
C ASP A 36 -1.20 -2.14 2.63
N PHE A 37 -1.27 -1.84 1.33
CA PHE A 37 -2.55 -1.73 0.61
C PHE A 37 -3.37 -3.02 0.66
N GLU A 38 -2.78 -4.18 0.29
CA GLU A 38 -3.51 -5.45 0.30
C GLU A 38 -3.96 -5.83 1.72
N ARG A 39 -3.12 -5.62 2.75
CA ARG A 39 -3.47 -5.88 4.16
C ARG A 39 -4.63 -5.03 4.65
N MET A 40 -4.68 -3.76 4.26
CA MET A 40 -5.80 -2.88 4.60
C MET A 40 -7.07 -3.35 3.88
N LYS A 41 -6.97 -3.64 2.58
CA LYS A 41 -8.09 -4.15 1.79
C LYS A 41 -8.65 -5.46 2.35
N ASP A 42 -7.80 -6.42 2.70
CA ASP A 42 -8.21 -7.69 3.31
C ASP A 42 -8.95 -7.46 4.63
N THR A 43 -8.46 -6.53 5.45
CA THR A 43 -9.12 -6.16 6.71
C THR A 43 -10.51 -5.57 6.44
N MET A 44 -10.63 -4.68 5.45
CA MET A 44 -11.92 -4.14 5.04
C MET A 44 -12.88 -5.23 4.54
N ASP A 45 -12.40 -6.17 3.73
CA ASP A 45 -13.21 -7.28 3.19
C ASP A 45 -13.69 -8.23 4.31
N ILE A 46 -12.84 -8.51 5.31
CA ILE A 46 -13.21 -9.29 6.51
C ILE A 46 -14.28 -8.55 7.33
N LYS A 47 -14.10 -7.25 7.57
CA LYS A 47 -15.06 -6.44 8.35
C LYS A 47 -16.38 -6.28 7.61
N ALA A 48 -16.34 -6.13 6.29
CA ALA A 48 -17.53 -6.09 5.46
C ALA A 48 -18.31 -7.41 5.50
N SER A 49 -17.60 -8.53 5.53
CA SER A 49 -18.22 -9.86 5.69
C SER A 49 -18.84 -10.06 7.08
N ALA A 50 -18.26 -9.47 8.12
CA ALA A 50 -18.76 -9.52 9.50
C ALA A 50 -19.84 -8.45 9.83
N ALA A 51 -20.26 -7.66 8.84
CA ALA A 51 -21.17 -6.53 9.00
C ALA A 51 -22.57 -6.88 9.52
N GLN A 52 -22.97 -8.16 9.42
CA GLN A 52 -24.24 -8.64 9.99
C GLN A 52 -24.24 -8.62 11.52
N VAL A 53 -23.06 -8.74 12.13
CA VAL A 53 -22.89 -8.88 13.58
C VAL A 53 -22.27 -7.62 14.19
N LEU A 54 -21.32 -7.00 13.48
CA LEU A 54 -20.59 -5.83 13.98
C LEU A 54 -21.34 -4.52 13.69
N LYS A 55 -21.25 -3.61 14.66
CA LYS A 55 -21.72 -2.23 14.50
C LYS A 55 -20.73 -1.41 13.69
N ASP A 56 -21.21 -0.36 13.04
CA ASP A 56 -20.36 0.53 12.23
C ASP A 56 -19.24 1.19 13.05
N GLU A 57 -19.53 1.58 14.30
CA GLU A 57 -18.55 2.15 15.22
C GLU A 57 -17.38 1.19 15.52
N GLU A 58 -17.66 -0.10 15.69
CA GLU A 58 -16.65 -1.13 15.94
C GLU A 58 -15.82 -1.39 14.68
N ILE A 59 -16.47 -1.42 13.52
CA ILE A 59 -15.79 -1.55 12.22
C ILE A 59 -14.83 -0.37 12.01
N LEU A 60 -15.28 0.86 12.26
CA LEU A 60 -14.45 2.06 12.13
C LEU A 60 -13.27 2.07 13.11
N ALA A 61 -13.50 1.70 14.38
CA ALA A 61 -12.44 1.63 15.39
C ALA A 61 -11.35 0.62 15.00
N ASP A 62 -11.75 -0.56 14.51
CA ASP A 62 -10.81 -1.59 14.09
C ASP A 62 -10.05 -1.21 12.81
N LEU A 63 -10.71 -0.56 11.85
CA LEU A 63 -10.07 -0.06 10.64
C LEU A 63 -9.08 1.07 10.95
N ALA A 64 -9.43 1.98 11.85
CA ALA A 64 -8.53 3.04 12.32
C ALA A 64 -7.33 2.46 13.10
N ALA A 65 -7.55 1.44 13.93
CA ALA A 65 -6.46 0.74 14.61
C ALA A 65 -5.52 0.04 13.61
N LYS A 66 -6.07 -0.58 12.55
CA LYS A 66 -5.26 -1.22 11.50
C LYS A 66 -4.50 -0.20 10.67
N ALA A 67 -5.11 0.93 10.34
CA ALA A 67 -4.43 2.03 9.67
C ALA A 67 -3.21 2.51 10.46
N LYS A 68 -3.36 2.67 11.78
CA LYS A 68 -2.27 3.04 12.68
C LYS A 68 -1.18 1.97 12.78
N GLU A 69 -1.53 0.68 12.76
CA GLU A 69 -0.57 -0.43 12.75
C GLU A 69 0.28 -0.44 11.47
N LEU A 70 -0.35 -0.12 10.33
CA LEU A 70 0.30 -0.06 9.02
C LEU A 70 0.97 1.29 8.74
N ASP A 71 0.99 2.21 9.71
CA ASP A 71 1.51 3.58 9.58
C ASP A 71 0.91 4.33 8.37
N LEU A 72 -0.37 4.07 8.08
CA LEU A 72 -1.09 4.71 6.99
C LEU A 72 -1.67 6.06 7.45
N PRO A 73 -1.74 7.08 6.58
CA PRO A 73 -2.29 8.40 6.89
C PRO A 73 -3.84 8.37 6.88
N LEU A 74 -4.42 7.40 7.58
CA LEU A 74 -5.85 7.16 7.64
C LEU A 74 -6.33 7.24 9.08
N THR A 75 -7.46 7.90 9.26
CA THR A 75 -8.21 7.98 10.52
C THR A 75 -9.62 7.41 10.30
N GLY A 76 -10.39 7.24 11.38
CA GLY A 76 -11.77 6.73 11.28
C GLY A 76 -12.67 7.55 10.34
N GLU A 77 -12.39 8.85 10.20
CA GLU A 77 -13.17 9.76 9.34
C GLU A 77 -12.93 9.54 7.84
N ASN A 78 -11.82 8.89 7.47
CA ASN A 78 -11.49 8.59 6.07
C ASN A 78 -12.26 7.38 5.53
N PHE A 79 -12.91 6.60 6.39
CA PHE A 79 -13.67 5.43 6.01
C PHE A 79 -15.15 5.77 5.84
N LEU A 80 -15.67 5.50 4.66
CA LEU A 80 -17.09 5.63 4.34
C LEU A 80 -17.72 4.23 4.36
N ILE A 81 -18.62 4.00 5.31
CA ILE A 81 -19.43 2.79 5.40
C ILE A 81 -20.82 3.10 4.86
N ILE A 82 -21.25 2.33 3.86
CA ILE A 82 -22.57 2.44 3.24
C ILE A 82 -23.29 1.11 3.43
N ARG A 83 -24.37 1.13 4.21
CA ARG A 83 -25.31 0.00 4.35
C ARG A 83 -26.43 0.16 3.32
N ASP A 84 -26.57 -0.81 2.43
CA ASP A 84 -27.73 -0.93 1.53
C ASP A 84 -28.62 -2.04 2.09
N ASP A 85 -29.62 -1.66 2.89
CA ASP A 85 -30.55 -2.59 3.55
C ASP A 85 -31.42 -3.34 2.53
N ASP A 86 -31.77 -2.69 1.41
CA ASP A 86 -32.59 -3.29 0.35
C ASP A 86 -31.84 -4.42 -0.36
N LYS A 87 -30.57 -4.21 -0.67
CA LYS A 87 -29.72 -5.23 -1.32
C LYS A 87 -29.01 -6.13 -0.33
N ARG A 88 -29.17 -5.89 0.98
CA ARG A 88 -28.38 -6.51 2.06
C ARG A 88 -26.89 -6.47 1.73
N LYS A 89 -26.35 -5.28 1.49
CA LYS A 89 -24.92 -5.11 1.17
C LYS A 89 -24.26 -4.13 2.12
N LEU A 90 -23.03 -4.43 2.50
CA LEU A 90 -22.13 -3.44 3.08
C LEU A 90 -21.06 -3.06 2.07
N ILE A 91 -20.84 -1.77 1.91
CA ILE A 91 -19.74 -1.21 1.11
C ILE A 91 -18.88 -0.36 2.03
N ILE A 92 -17.59 -0.68 2.13
CA ILE A 92 -16.60 0.13 2.84
C ILE A 92 -15.67 0.74 1.80
N LYS A 93 -15.53 2.06 1.81
CA LYS A 93 -14.64 2.81 0.91
C LYS A 93 -13.65 3.63 1.73
N THR A 94 -12.44 3.75 1.22
CA THR A 94 -11.45 4.69 1.74
C THR A 94 -10.53 5.09 0.60
N ALA A 95 -9.84 6.22 0.76
CA ALA A 95 -8.79 6.63 -0.15
C ALA A 95 -7.68 7.34 0.63
N TRP A 96 -6.44 7.11 0.22
CA TRP A 96 -5.27 7.78 0.78
C TRP A 96 -4.13 7.84 -0.22
N ASP A 97 -3.22 8.76 0.04
CA ASP A 97 -2.00 8.95 -0.72
C ASP A 97 -0.79 8.61 0.15
N VAL A 98 0.19 7.92 -0.43
CA VAL A 98 1.47 7.60 0.22
C VAL A 98 2.60 8.19 -0.59
N GLU A 99 3.37 9.07 0.04
CA GLU A 99 4.59 9.62 -0.54
C GLU A 99 5.77 8.68 -0.25
N VAL A 100 6.37 8.14 -1.31
CA VAL A 100 7.49 7.21 -1.19
C VAL A 100 8.78 7.89 -1.67
N HIS A 101 9.68 8.15 -0.73
CA HIS A 101 11.02 8.65 -1.03
C HIS A 101 11.96 7.50 -1.39
N TYR A 102 12.17 7.24 -2.67
CA TYR A 102 13.18 6.30 -3.15
C TYR A 102 14.59 6.85 -2.91
N PHE A 103 15.53 5.97 -2.54
CA PHE A 103 16.91 6.34 -2.23
C PHE A 103 17.05 7.47 -1.20
N GLY A 104 16.10 7.59 -0.27
CA GLY A 104 16.09 8.65 0.75
C GLY A 104 15.99 10.07 0.19
N GLY A 105 15.52 10.25 -1.05
CA GLY A 105 15.41 11.56 -1.69
C GLY A 105 16.72 12.08 -2.28
N LEU A 106 17.74 11.22 -2.47
CA LEU A 106 19.05 11.57 -3.05
C LEU A 106 18.98 12.32 -4.40
N CYS A 107 17.87 12.16 -5.13
CA CYS A 107 17.64 12.72 -6.45
C CYS A 107 16.57 13.84 -6.45
N GLY A 108 16.19 14.35 -5.28
CA GLY A 108 15.11 15.32 -5.11
C GLY A 108 13.76 14.76 -5.57
N ASP A 109 12.93 15.60 -6.19
CA ASP A 109 11.57 15.28 -6.64
C ASP A 109 11.50 14.10 -7.63
N LEU A 110 12.59 13.79 -8.34
CA LEU A 110 12.64 12.66 -9.28
C LEU A 110 12.59 11.29 -8.59
N CYS A 111 12.95 11.25 -7.30
CA CYS A 111 12.94 10.05 -6.48
C CYS A 111 11.79 10.06 -5.47
N VAL A 112 10.90 11.04 -5.53
CA VAL A 112 9.65 11.07 -4.78
C VAL A 112 8.52 10.61 -5.71
N ARG A 113 7.71 9.68 -5.23
CA ARG A 113 6.58 9.13 -5.97
C ARG A 113 5.40 9.03 -5.04
N GLU A 114 4.33 9.71 -5.42
CA GLU A 114 3.05 9.62 -4.74
C GLU A 114 2.26 8.43 -5.31
N TYR A 115 1.72 7.60 -4.43
CA TYR A 115 0.86 6.49 -4.77
C TYR A 115 -0.53 6.72 -4.18
N HIS A 116 -1.53 6.81 -5.07
CA HIS A 116 -2.93 6.92 -4.69
C HIS A 116 -3.54 5.52 -4.53
N PHE A 117 -4.16 5.28 -3.38
CA PHE A 117 -4.85 4.04 -3.07
C PHE A 117 -6.30 4.33 -2.73
N ALA A 118 -7.23 3.65 -3.40
CA ALA A 118 -8.67 3.79 -3.16
C ALA A 118 -9.35 2.40 -3.12
N PRO A 119 -9.10 1.59 -2.08
CA PRO A 119 -9.74 0.29 -1.99
C PRO A 119 -11.24 0.42 -1.70
N VAL A 120 -11.98 -0.48 -2.31
CA VAL A 120 -13.41 -0.69 -2.06
C VAL A 120 -13.59 -2.15 -1.66
N ALA A 121 -14.27 -2.35 -0.53
CA ALA A 121 -14.68 -3.65 -0.03
C ALA A 121 -16.20 -3.76 -0.12
N GLU A 122 -16.69 -4.84 -0.72
CA GLU A 122 -18.13 -5.10 -0.89
C GLU A 122 -18.47 -6.50 -0.41
N ALA A 123 -19.42 -6.61 0.51
CA ALA A 123 -19.93 -7.89 0.97
C ALA A 123 -21.44 -7.99 0.77
N SER A 124 -21.86 -9.06 0.08
CA SER A 124 -23.26 -9.46 -0.05
C SER A 124 -23.68 -10.26 1.17
N LEU A 125 -24.59 -9.72 1.98
CA LEU A 125 -25.16 -10.38 3.16
C LEU A 125 -26.28 -11.34 2.70
N SER A 126 -25.94 -12.35 1.91
CA SER A 126 -26.83 -13.45 1.54
C SER A 126 -26.71 -14.55 2.58
N THR A 127 -27.74 -14.72 3.41
CA THR A 127 -27.91 -15.86 4.30
C THR A 127 -27.95 -17.14 3.46
N ARG A 128 -27.04 -18.08 3.73
CA ARG A 128 -27.14 -19.45 3.22
C ARG A 128 -27.77 -20.33 4.28
#